data_AF-A0A8X6U333-F1
#
_entry.id   AF-A0A8X6U333-F1
#
_cell.length_a   1.000
_cell.length_b   1.000
_cell.length_c   1.000
_cell.angle_alpha   90.00
_cell.angle_beta   90.00
_cell.angle_gamma   90.00
#
_symmetry.space_group_name_H-M   'P 1'
#
loop_
_entity.id
_entity.type
_entity.pdbx_description
1 polymer ?
#
loop_
_entity_poly.entity_id
_entity_poly.type
_entity_poly.pdbx_seq_one_letter_code
_entity_poly.pdbx_strand_id
1 'polypeptide(L)'
;MQSVSGKYYFPTFVDDYSRYSMIYLLSKKDEVHSKLKEYVAMTRNKFGRTIKVLRSDNAGEDIGKEIEDFLKDQGIIHQLTVQYSPQQNGRIGVSLR
;
A
#
# COMPACT_ATOMS: atom_id res chain seq x y z
N MET A 1 23.32 -21.03 16.36
CA MET A 1 22.70 -20.06 15.44
C MET A 1 21.52 -19.43 16.14
N GLN A 2 21.62 -18.14 16.48
CA GLN A 2 20.53 -17.42 17.12
C GLN A 2 19.46 -17.17 16.06
N SER A 3 18.21 -17.57 16.31
CA SER A 3 17.12 -17.21 15.42
C SER A 3 16.96 -15.67 15.45
N VAL A 4 17.36 -15.00 14.38
CA VAL A 4 17.20 -13.55 14.19
C VAL A 4 15.73 -13.30 13.91
N SER A 5 14.91 -13.15 14.96
CA SER A 5 13.46 -12.99 14.85
C SER A 5 13.06 -11.61 14.26
N GLY A 6 13.61 -11.25 13.10
CA GLY A 6 13.26 -10.04 12.34
C GLY A 6 11.90 -10.24 11.67
N LYS A 7 10.87 -9.58 12.19
CA LYS A 7 9.55 -9.54 11.54
C LYS A 7 9.70 -8.68 10.28
N TYR A 8 9.61 -9.31 9.10
CA TYR A 8 9.59 -8.59 7.83
C TYR A 8 8.14 -8.31 7.42
N TYR A 9 7.88 -7.09 6.98
CA TYR A 9 6.60 -6.68 6.39
C TYR A 9 6.77 -6.55 4.89
N PHE A 10 5.80 -7.07 4.13
CA PHE A 10 5.87 -7.18 2.68
C PHE A 10 4.67 -6.51 2.01
N PRO A 11 4.51 -5.17 2.10
CA PRO A 11 3.41 -4.51 1.42
C PRO A 11 3.53 -4.75 -0.08
N THR A 12 2.49 -5.34 -0.64
CA THR A 12 2.37 -5.57 -2.08
C THR A 12 1.39 -4.56 -2.64
N PHE A 13 1.87 -3.62 -3.45
CA PHE A 13 1.04 -2.68 -4.22
C PHE A 13 0.72 -3.31 -5.57
N VAL A 14 -0.55 -3.58 -5.84
CA VAL A 14 -0.97 -4.15 -7.13
C VAL A 14 -1.87 -3.17 -7.85
N ASP A 15 -1.49 -2.78 -9.07
CA ASP A 15 -2.38 -2.06 -9.97
C ASP A 15 -3.39 -3.01 -10.64
N ASP A 16 -4.68 -2.77 -10.40
CA ASP A 16 -5.77 -3.54 -10.99
C ASP A 16 -5.84 -3.46 -12.52
N TYR A 17 -5.42 -2.35 -13.14
CA TYR A 17 -5.53 -2.15 -14.59
C TYR A 17 -4.38 -2.81 -15.37
N SER A 18 -3.13 -2.45 -15.05
CA SER A 18 -1.94 -2.96 -15.74
C SER A 18 -1.44 -4.30 -15.19
N ARG A 19 -1.98 -4.76 -14.06
CA ARG A 19 -1.46 -5.90 -13.28
C ARG A 19 -0.04 -5.71 -12.76
N TYR A 20 0.53 -4.50 -12.91
CA TYR A 20 1.81 -4.15 -12.34
C TYR A 20 1.77 -4.32 -10.82
N SER A 21 2.74 -5.03 -10.27
CA SER A 21 2.85 -5.28 -8.83
C SER A 21 4.22 -4.87 -8.33
N MET A 22 4.27 -4.16 -7.21
CA MET A 22 5.49 -3.78 -6.51
C MET A 22 5.45 -4.32 -5.09
N ILE A 23 6.50 -5.02 -4.68
CA ILE A 23 6.66 -5.54 -3.32
C ILE A 23 7.83 -4.83 -2.68
N TYR A 24 7.66 -4.34 -1.46
CA TYR A 24 8.74 -3.81 -0.64
C TYR A 24 9.06 -4.75 0.51
N LEU A 25 10.34 -4.89 0.84
CA LEU A 25 10.83 -5.62 2.01
C LEU A 25 11.09 -4.63 3.13
N LEU A 26 10.26 -4.64 4.18
CA LEU A 26 10.34 -3.66 5.27
C LEU A 26 10.66 -4.35 6.59
N SER A 27 11.37 -3.64 7.46
CA SER A 27 11.72 -4.13 8.79
C SER A 27 10.74 -3.63 9.86
N LYS A 28 10.00 -2.56 9.57
CA LYS A 28 8.97 -1.96 10.43
C LYS A 28 7.69 -1.65 9.64
N LYS A 29 6.54 -1.65 10.32
CA LYS A 29 5.23 -1.35 9.70
C LYS A 29 5.12 0.11 9.27
N ASP A 30 5.66 0.98 10.10
CA ASP A 30 5.69 2.43 9.96
C ASP A 30 6.43 2.89 8.68
N GLU A 31 7.26 2.03 8.08
CA GLU A 31 7.89 2.28 6.77
C GLU A 31 6.91 2.19 5.59
N VAL A 32 5.76 1.53 5.74
CA VAL A 32 4.76 1.36 4.68
C VAL A 32 4.25 2.72 4.19
N HIS A 33 4.08 3.68 5.09
CA HIS A 33 3.61 5.03 4.78
C HIS A 33 4.56 5.77 3.84
N SER A 34 5.87 5.68 4.12
CA SER A 34 6.90 6.26 3.26
C SER A 34 6.91 5.61 1.88
N LYS A 35 6.79 4.27 1.83
CA LYS A 35 6.77 3.53 0.56
C LYS A 35 5.50 3.76 -0.26
N LEU A 36 4.35 3.99 0.36
CA LEU A 36 3.14 4.40 -0.35
C LEU A 36 3.34 5.75 -1.05
N LYS A 37 3.92 6.75 -0.36
CA LYS A 37 4.21 8.06 -0.95
C LYS A 37 5.18 7.95 -2.13
N GLU A 38 6.25 7.15 -1.96
CA GLU A 38 7.22 6.85 -3.01
C GLU A 38 6.55 6.17 -4.23
N TYR A 39 5.68 5.19 -3.98
CA TYR A 39 4.95 4.48 -5.02
C TYR A 39 4.00 5.40 -5.81
N VAL A 40 3.30 6.31 -5.15
CA VAL A 40 2.41 7.29 -5.79
C VAL A 40 3.20 8.23 -6.71
N ALA A 41 4.32 8.78 -6.22
CA ALA A 41 5.19 9.65 -7.01
C ALA A 41 5.82 8.90 -8.19
N MET A 42 6.33 7.68 -7.95
CA MET A 42 6.90 6.83 -8.98
C MET A 42 5.88 6.50 -10.08
N THR A 43 4.64 6.18 -9.71
CA THR A 43 3.60 5.80 -10.68
C THR A 43 3.32 6.94 -11.66
N ARG A 44 3.27 8.18 -11.14
CA ARG A 44 3.10 9.38 -11.98
C ARG A 44 4.29 9.61 -12.89
N ASN A 45 5.51 9.55 -12.35
CA ASN A 45 6.71 9.85 -13.11
C ASN A 45 7.03 8.77 -14.17
N LYS A 46 6.88 7.48 -13.83
CA LYS A 46 7.23 6.38 -14.72
C LYS A 46 6.15 6.07 -15.74
N PHE A 47 4.87 6.14 -15.36
CA PHE A 47 3.77 5.69 -16.22
C PHE A 47 2.89 6.83 -16.73
N GLY A 48 3.11 8.07 -16.29
CA GLY A 48 2.23 9.20 -16.61
C GLY A 48 0.81 9.02 -16.06
N ARG A 49 0.64 8.18 -15.03
CA ARG A 49 -0.67 7.81 -14.46
C ARG A 49 -0.77 8.25 -13.02
N THR A 50 -1.94 8.76 -12.65
CA THR A 50 -2.27 9.11 -11.27
C THR A 50 -3.15 8.03 -10.69
N ILE A 51 -2.78 7.51 -9.51
CA ILE A 51 -3.65 6.65 -8.72
C ILE A 51 -4.93 7.41 -8.41
N LYS A 52 -6.10 6.80 -8.65
CA LYS A 52 -7.39 7.42 -8.31
C LYS A 52 -8.00 6.81 -7.06
N VAL A 53 -7.81 5.51 -6.87
CA VAL A 53 -8.36 4.78 -5.74
C VAL A 53 -7.27 3.91 -5.11
N LEU A 54 -7.06 4.07 -3.81
CA LEU A 54 -6.27 3.16 -2.98
C LEU A 54 -7.23 2.23 -2.23
N ARG A 55 -7.01 0.91 -2.30
CA ARG A 55 -7.77 -0.10 -1.58
C ARG A 55 -6.89 -0.84 -0.57
N SER A 56 -7.13 -0.65 0.72
CA SER A 56 -6.46 -1.45 1.76
C SER A 56 -7.44 -2.42 2.41
N ASP A 57 -6.92 -3.52 2.97
CA ASP A 57 -7.68 -4.41 3.84
C ASP A 57 -7.99 -3.73 5.17
N ASN A 58 -9.19 -3.96 5.72
CA ASN A 58 -9.56 -3.48 7.05
C ASN A 58 -8.90 -4.30 8.18
N ALA A 59 -7.71 -4.86 7.93
CA ALA A 59 -6.99 -5.72 8.86
C ALA A 59 -6.28 -4.88 9.94
N GLY A 60 -7.01 -3.99 10.63
CA GLY A 60 -6.54 -3.25 11.80
C GLY A 60 -5.39 -2.26 11.56
N GLU A 61 -4.95 -2.07 10.30
CA GLU A 61 -4.00 -1.03 9.94
C GLU A 61 -4.77 0.25 9.64
N ASP A 62 -5.01 1.03 10.69
CA ASP A 62 -5.27 2.45 10.54
C ASP A 62 -4.09 3.03 9.75
N ILE A 63 -4.34 3.48 8.52
CA ILE A 63 -3.32 4.09 7.66
C ILE A 63 -2.76 5.39 8.26
N GLY A 64 -3.34 5.86 9.35
CA GLY A 64 -2.97 7.06 10.06
C GLY A 64 -3.50 8.30 9.36
N LYS A 65 -3.87 9.30 10.16
CA LYS A 65 -4.30 10.63 9.68
C LYS A 65 -3.32 11.26 8.68
N GLU A 66 -2.01 11.02 8.85
CA GLU A 66 -0.99 11.52 7.93
C GLU A 66 -1.16 10.98 6.50
N ILE A 67 -1.52 9.69 6.36
CA ILE A 67 -1.75 9.11 5.04
C ILE A 67 -3.11 9.54 4.50
N GLU A 68 -4.14 9.64 5.32
CA GLU A 68 -5.42 10.20 4.86
C GLU A 68 -5.26 11.62 4.31
N ASP A 69 -4.56 12.50 5.04
CA ASP A 69 -4.29 13.87 4.63
C ASP A 69 -3.47 13.89 3.33
N PHE A 70 -2.45 13.03 3.22
CA PHE A 70 -1.68 12.87 2.00
C PHE A 70 -2.55 12.40 0.82
N LEU A 71 -3.36 11.35 0.98
CA LEU A 71 -4.20 10.85 -0.10
C LEU A 71 -5.19 11.92 -0.58
N LYS A 72 -5.76 12.68 0.36
CA LYS A 72 -6.65 13.80 0.06
C LYS A 72 -5.94 14.90 -0.74
N ASP A 73 -4.74 15.29 -0.33
CA ASP A 73 -3.90 16.27 -1.06
C ASP A 73 -3.56 15.79 -2.48
N GLN A 74 -3.37 14.48 -2.64
CA GLN A 74 -3.11 13.84 -3.92
C GLN A 74 -4.36 13.57 -4.78
N GLY A 75 -5.56 13.88 -4.26
CA GLY A 75 -6.84 13.62 -4.92
C GLY A 75 -7.16 12.12 -5.07
N ILE A 76 -6.62 11.28 -4.17
CA ILE A 76 -6.79 9.83 -4.18
C ILE A 76 -7.92 9.45 -3.21
N ILE A 77 -8.88 8.67 -3.69
CA ILE A 77 -9.96 8.12 -2.86
C ILE A 77 -9.43 6.89 -2.14
N HIS A 78 -9.55 6.86 -0.82
CA HIS A 78 -9.25 5.67 -0.02
C HIS A 78 -10.51 4.82 0.18
N GLN A 79 -10.39 3.52 -0.08
CA GLN A 79 -11.46 2.53 0.11
C GLN A 79 -10.95 1.41 1.02
N LEU A 80 -11.68 1.13 2.09
CA LEU A 80 -11.43 -0.03 2.94
C LEU A 80 -12.20 -1.23 2.40
N THR A 81 -11.53 -2.38 2.28
CA THR A 81 -12.15 -3.64 1.91
C THR A 81 -12.53 -4.45 3.16
N VAL A 82 -13.66 -5.15 3.09
CA VAL A 82 -14.16 -5.99 4.19
C VAL A 82 -13.22 -7.18 4.38
N GLN A 83 -12.88 -7.50 5.64
CA GLN A 83 -12.03 -8.62 6.01
C GLN A 83 -12.59 -9.93 5.42
N TYR A 84 -11.85 -10.58 4.52
CA TYR A 84 -12.19 -11.91 4.02
C TYR A 84 -11.00 -12.84 4.23
N SER A 85 -11.20 -13.79 5.14
CA SER A 85 -10.48 -15.05 5.39
C SER A 85 -8.93 -15.04 5.51
N PRO A 86 -8.34 -15.87 6.38
CA PRO A 86 -7.01 -15.65 7.00
C PRO A 86 -5.80 -15.91 6.09
N GLN A 87 -5.97 -16.02 4.77
CA GLN A 87 -4.89 -16.43 3.86
C GLN A 87 -4.13 -15.28 3.18
N GLN A 88 -4.51 -14.01 3.36
CA GLN A 88 -3.80 -12.88 2.73
C GLN A 88 -3.63 -11.67 3.67
N ASN A 89 -2.87 -11.82 4.75
CA ASN A 89 -2.34 -10.67 5.46
C ASN A 89 -1.15 -10.09 4.67
N GLY A 90 -1.29 -8.88 4.08
CA GLY A 90 -0.17 -8.13 3.49
C GLY A 90 -0.35 -7.55 2.07
N ARG A 91 -1.55 -7.56 1.50
CA ARG A 91 -1.79 -7.06 0.14
C ARG A 91 -2.50 -5.70 0.15
N ILE A 92 -1.85 -4.68 -0.41
CA ILE A 92 -2.44 -3.36 -0.64
C ILE A 92 -2.87 -3.26 -2.12
N GLY A 93 -4.18 -3.26 -2.36
CA GLY A 93 -4.71 -3.05 -3.71
C GLY A 93 -4.61 -1.58 -4.14
N VAL A 94 -4.13 -1.32 -5.33
CA VAL A 94 -4.12 0.02 -5.93
C VAL A 94 -4.90 -0.04 -7.24
N SER A 95 -5.76 0.93 -7.50
CA SER A 95 -6.52 0.98 -8.76
C SER A 95 -6.13 2.23 -9.53
N LEU A 96 -5.38 2.03 -10.63
CA LEU A 96 -5.15 3.04 -11.67
C LEU A 96 -6.32 2.97 -12.67
N ARG A 97 -7.43 3.65 -12.38
CA ARG A 97 -8.43 3.94 -13.43
C ARG A 97 -8.24 5.36 -13.93
#